data_AF-A0A3N5UIV9-F1
#
_entry.id   AF-A0A3N5UIV9-F1
#
_cell.length_a   1.000
_cell.length_b   1.000
_cell.length_c   1.000
_cell.angle_alpha   90.00
_cell.angle_beta   90.00
_cell.angle_gamma   90.00
#
_symmetry.space_group_name_H-M   'P 1'
#
loop_
_entity.id
_entity.type
_entity.pdbx_description
1 polymer ?
#
loop_
_entity_poly.entity_id
_entity_poly.type
_entity_poly.pdbx_seq_one_letter_code
_entity_poly.pdbx_strand_id
1 'polypeptide(L)'
;MAKINPGYRRRKMTLRTFFQFLLIVSLSACAPIVVSPATPTPPSSTGLPDLVVASVYLGMQGIPGNSSNCVPAYAPYEIRAIIENRGSAPAADVFVIEQVAGQQVQIGSIPASQSMEIQIMLNLASGSYTLIVDPLNVVTESDENNNVYSYLAPTPTPPAICTP
;
A
#
# COMPACT_ATOMS: atom_id res chain seq x y z
N MET A 1 -10.96 9.95 -68.33
CA MET A 1 -12.20 9.41 -68.92
C MET A 1 -12.31 7.94 -68.58
N ALA A 2 -13.07 7.62 -67.53
CA ALA A 2 -13.36 6.26 -67.09
C ALA A 2 -14.60 5.75 -67.84
N LYS A 3 -14.53 4.53 -68.41
CA LYS A 3 -15.67 3.77 -68.92
C LYS A 3 -15.92 2.60 -67.99
N ILE A 4 -17.11 2.56 -67.42
CA ILE A 4 -17.60 1.48 -66.55
C ILE A 4 -18.69 0.71 -67.31
N ASN A 5 -18.75 -0.59 -66.99
CA ASN A 5 -19.86 -1.56 -67.12
C ASN A 5 -20.08 -2.28 -68.46
N PRO A 6 -20.83 -3.41 -68.47
CA PRO A 6 -21.04 -4.43 -67.43
C PRO A 6 -20.98 -5.86 -68.02
N GLY A 7 -21.07 -6.93 -67.21
CA GLY A 7 -21.29 -8.25 -67.81
C GLY A 7 -21.27 -9.45 -66.87
N TYR A 8 -22.18 -9.49 -65.90
CA TYR A 8 -22.41 -10.67 -65.06
C TYR A 8 -23.15 -11.76 -65.85
N ARG A 9 -22.55 -12.94 -66.03
CA ARG A 9 -23.22 -14.13 -66.60
C ARG A 9 -23.19 -15.29 -65.60
N ARG A 10 -24.32 -15.49 -64.92
CA ARG A 10 -24.62 -16.70 -64.14
C ARG A 10 -24.59 -17.93 -65.05
N ARG A 11 -23.84 -18.97 -64.69
CA ARG A 11 -24.11 -20.34 -65.16
C ARG A 11 -24.40 -21.23 -63.95
N LYS A 12 -25.64 -21.71 -63.91
CA LYS A 12 -26.07 -22.92 -63.20
C LYS A 12 -25.53 -24.13 -63.96
N MET A 13 -25.02 -25.15 -63.25
CA MET A 13 -25.07 -26.59 -63.58
C MET A 13 -24.51 -27.36 -62.37
N THR A 14 -25.36 -27.91 -61.51
CA THR A 14 -25.91 -29.30 -61.52
C THR A 14 -24.89 -30.38 -61.17
N LEU A 15 -24.91 -30.73 -59.88
CA LEU A 15 -25.06 -32.08 -59.32
C LEU A 15 -24.85 -33.25 -60.30
N ARG A 16 -23.70 -33.95 -60.18
CA ARG A 16 -23.59 -35.41 -59.96
C ARG A 16 -22.17 -35.93 -60.22
N THR A 17 -21.58 -36.44 -59.14
CA THR A 17 -20.81 -37.70 -59.05
C THR A 17 -19.50 -37.91 -59.83
N PHE A 18 -18.57 -38.55 -59.09
CA PHE A 18 -17.51 -39.47 -59.51
C PHE A 18 -16.09 -38.91 -59.74
N PHE A 19 -15.11 -39.72 -59.33
CA PHE A 19 -13.65 -39.65 -59.52
C PHE A 19 -12.78 -38.95 -58.45
N GLN A 20 -12.48 -39.73 -57.40
CA GLN A 20 -11.15 -40.31 -57.12
C GLN A 20 -9.88 -39.49 -57.48
N PHE A 21 -8.96 -39.45 -56.51
CA PHE A 21 -7.55 -39.05 -56.56
C PHE A 21 -7.22 -37.54 -56.57
N LEU A 22 -6.96 -36.97 -55.37
CA LEU A 22 -5.68 -36.29 -55.12
C LEU A 22 -5.44 -36.12 -53.61
N LEU A 23 -4.41 -36.80 -53.13
CA LEU A 23 -3.80 -36.65 -51.82
C LEU A 23 -3.02 -35.32 -51.80
N ILE A 24 -3.53 -34.29 -51.11
CA ILE A 24 -2.74 -33.09 -50.77
C ILE A 24 -2.88 -32.80 -49.27
N VAL A 25 -1.75 -32.96 -48.60
CA VAL A 25 -1.43 -32.63 -47.22
C VAL A 25 -1.67 -31.13 -46.98
N SER A 26 -2.45 -30.78 -45.95
CA SER A 26 -2.37 -29.47 -45.29
C SER A 26 -2.90 -29.56 -43.85
N LEU A 27 -2.02 -30.02 -42.94
CA LEU A 27 -2.17 -29.78 -41.51
C LEU A 27 -1.87 -28.29 -41.26
N SER A 28 -2.91 -27.45 -41.31
CA SER A 28 -2.84 -26.08 -40.82
C SER A 28 -2.87 -26.11 -39.30
N ALA A 29 -1.71 -26.01 -38.67
CA ALA A 29 -1.59 -25.83 -37.24
C ALA A 29 -2.03 -24.41 -36.87
N CYS A 30 -3.19 -24.27 -36.23
CA CYS A 30 -3.50 -23.09 -35.42
C CYS A 30 -2.58 -23.12 -34.20
N ALA A 31 -1.47 -22.38 -34.23
CA ALA A 31 -0.72 -22.08 -33.02
C ALA A 31 -1.49 -21.01 -32.21
N PRO A 32 -1.77 -21.21 -30.91
CA PRO A 32 -2.33 -20.17 -30.08
C PRO A 32 -1.31 -19.03 -29.93
N ILE A 33 -1.76 -17.78 -30.18
CA ILE A 33 -1.00 -16.58 -29.88
C ILE A 33 -0.91 -16.47 -28.35
N VAL A 34 0.23 -16.85 -27.78
CA VAL A 34 0.55 -16.58 -26.37
C VAL A 34 0.95 -15.11 -26.30
N VAL A 35 0.00 -14.25 -25.95
CA VAL A 35 0.31 -12.86 -25.58
C VAL A 35 0.96 -12.93 -24.20
N SER A 36 2.28 -12.77 -24.13
CA SER A 36 2.96 -12.60 -22.84
C SER A 36 2.34 -11.40 -22.13
N PRO A 37 1.83 -11.55 -20.90
CA PRO A 37 1.39 -10.40 -20.12
C PRO A 37 2.57 -9.45 -19.99
N ALA A 38 2.37 -8.18 -20.38
CA ALA A 38 3.34 -7.15 -20.12
C ALA A 38 3.56 -7.10 -18.60
N THR A 39 4.75 -7.46 -18.15
CA THR A 39 5.18 -7.20 -16.78
C THR A 39 4.97 -5.71 -16.54
N PRO A 40 4.14 -5.29 -15.56
CA PRO A 40 3.98 -3.88 -15.27
C PRO A 40 5.37 -3.32 -14.96
N THR A 41 5.87 -2.45 -15.82
CA THR A 41 7.12 -1.74 -15.56
C THR A 41 6.81 -0.84 -14.36
N PRO A 42 7.47 -1.02 -13.21
CA PRO A 42 7.26 -0.10 -12.10
C PRO A 42 7.58 1.31 -12.60
N PRO A 43 6.71 2.30 -12.34
CA PRO A 43 6.99 3.68 -12.71
C PRO A 43 8.36 4.05 -12.12
N SER A 44 9.27 4.48 -12.97
CA SER A 44 10.57 4.98 -12.56
C SER A 44 10.35 6.31 -11.83
N SER A 45 10.06 6.27 -10.53
CA SER A 45 9.99 7.48 -9.72
C SER A 45 11.41 8.01 -9.54
N THR A 46 11.72 9.13 -10.19
CA THR A 46 12.92 9.93 -9.93
C THR A 46 12.86 10.68 -8.59
N GLY A 47 11.84 10.42 -7.77
CA GLY A 47 11.67 10.96 -6.43
C GLY A 47 12.36 10.11 -5.37
N LEU A 48 12.64 10.73 -4.22
CA LEU A 48 12.98 10.03 -2.97
C LEU A 48 11.80 10.12 -1.99
N PRO A 49 11.64 9.15 -1.08
CA PRO A 49 10.79 9.29 0.10
C PRO A 49 11.34 10.39 1.04
N ASP A 50 10.48 10.87 1.93
CA ASP A 50 10.81 11.82 3.01
C ASP A 50 9.95 11.50 4.23
N LEU A 51 10.43 10.57 5.06
CA LEU A 51 9.74 10.05 6.23
C LEU A 51 9.88 11.04 7.37
N VAL A 52 8.78 11.29 8.06
CA VAL A 52 8.80 12.20 9.20
C VAL A 52 7.74 11.79 10.20
N VAL A 53 8.06 11.92 11.47
CA VAL A 53 7.09 11.81 12.54
C VAL A 53 6.34 13.15 12.63
N ALA A 54 5.12 13.20 12.11
CA ALA A 54 4.35 14.43 11.99
C ALA A 54 3.66 14.86 13.28
N SER A 55 3.22 13.89 14.09
CA SER A 55 2.65 14.15 15.41
C SER A 55 2.79 12.95 16.32
N VAL A 56 2.80 13.23 17.62
CA VAL A 56 2.88 12.25 18.71
C VAL A 56 1.96 12.72 19.82
N TYR A 57 1.14 11.82 20.36
CA TYR A 57 0.33 12.08 21.55
C TYR A 57 0.27 10.87 22.47
N LEU A 58 0.30 11.14 23.78
CA LEU A 58 0.13 10.12 24.82
C LEU A 58 -1.35 10.04 25.17
N GLY A 59 -1.91 8.85 25.12
CA GLY A 59 -3.28 8.55 25.51
C GLY A 59 -3.34 7.51 26.62
N MET A 60 -4.48 7.49 27.30
CA MET A 60 -4.91 6.35 28.10
C MET A 60 -6.32 6.00 27.67
N GLN A 61 -6.53 4.76 27.29
CA GLN A 61 -7.85 4.24 26.99
C GLN A 61 -8.37 3.43 28.18
N GLY A 62 -9.69 3.25 28.24
CA GLY A 62 -10.24 2.21 29.09
C GLY A 62 -10.45 0.93 28.31
N ILE A 63 -10.48 -0.19 29.02
CA ILE A 63 -10.91 -1.46 28.46
C ILE A 63 -12.41 -1.34 28.17
N PRO A 64 -12.89 -1.49 26.92
CA PRO A 64 -14.30 -1.33 26.61
C PRO A 64 -15.16 -2.30 27.42
N GLY A 65 -16.23 -1.79 28.03
CA GLY A 65 -17.27 -2.59 28.69
C GLY A 65 -18.63 -2.35 28.03
N ASN A 66 -19.69 -2.89 28.65
CA ASN A 66 -21.07 -2.71 28.16
C ASN A 66 -21.66 -1.32 28.47
N SER A 67 -20.87 -0.43 29.09
CA SER A 67 -21.30 0.88 29.56
C SER A 67 -20.84 1.97 28.62
N SER A 68 -21.75 2.82 28.14
CA SER A 68 -21.43 3.87 27.15
C SER A 68 -20.66 5.07 27.72
N ASN A 69 -20.68 5.29 29.04
CA ASN A 69 -20.16 6.51 29.69
C ASN A 69 -19.01 6.27 30.68
N CYS A 70 -18.62 5.02 30.91
CA CYS A 70 -17.58 4.65 31.86
C CYS A 70 -16.89 3.37 31.41
N VAL A 71 -15.68 3.13 31.91
CA VAL A 71 -14.88 1.95 31.58
C VAL A 71 -14.75 1.07 32.84
N PRO A 72 -14.84 -0.26 32.71
CA PRO A 72 -14.67 -1.18 33.84
C PRO A 72 -13.23 -1.19 34.40
N ALA A 73 -12.23 -0.88 33.57
CA ALA A 73 -10.83 -0.82 33.96
C ALA A 73 -10.03 0.04 32.96
N TYR A 74 -8.85 0.50 33.37
CA TYR A 74 -7.91 1.20 32.48
C TYR A 74 -7.12 0.23 31.62
N ALA A 75 -6.87 0.61 30.37
CA ALA A 75 -5.86 -0.01 29.53
C ALA A 75 -4.47 0.61 29.83
N PRO A 76 -3.37 -0.02 29.38
CA PRO A 76 -2.06 0.62 29.40
C PRO A 76 -2.06 1.97 28.68
N TYR A 77 -1.07 2.81 29.00
CA TYR A 77 -0.83 4.03 28.24
C TYR A 77 -0.37 3.66 26.82
N GLU A 78 -0.67 4.52 25.86
CA GLU A 78 -0.20 4.34 24.48
C GLU A 78 0.28 5.66 23.90
N ILE A 79 1.37 5.62 23.15
CA ILE A 79 1.71 6.68 22.22
C ILE A 79 1.05 6.37 20.89
N ARG A 80 0.38 7.38 20.35
CA ARG A 80 -0.15 7.37 19.01
C ARG A 80 0.61 8.39 18.19
N ALA A 81 1.09 7.96 17.03
CA ALA A 81 1.92 8.80 16.18
C ALA A 81 1.45 8.73 14.73
N ILE A 82 1.54 9.86 14.04
CA ILE A 82 1.34 9.94 12.59
C ILE A 82 2.71 9.99 11.94
N ILE A 83 2.98 9.01 11.08
CA ILE A 83 4.17 8.95 10.25
C ILE A 83 3.75 9.38 8.85
N GLU A 84 4.43 10.35 8.28
CA GLU A 84 4.19 10.85 6.92
C GLU A 84 5.36 10.48 6.02
N ASN A 85 5.07 10.15 4.77
CA ASN A 85 6.05 10.21 3.69
C ASN A 85 5.72 11.46 2.86
N ARG A 86 6.45 12.55 3.07
CA ARG A 86 6.33 13.82 2.33
C ARG A 86 7.02 13.79 0.98
N GLY A 87 7.76 12.72 0.71
CA GLY A 87 8.50 12.51 -0.52
C GLY A 87 7.60 12.17 -1.70
N SER A 88 8.24 12.10 -2.86
CA SER A 88 7.58 11.80 -4.14
C SER A 88 7.77 10.34 -4.59
N ALA A 89 8.50 9.54 -3.82
CA ALA A 89 8.62 8.10 -3.99
C ALA A 89 8.08 7.34 -2.75
N PRO A 90 7.57 6.10 -2.94
CA PRO A 90 7.16 5.27 -1.83
C PRO A 90 8.36 4.85 -0.96
N ALA A 91 8.15 4.76 0.34
CA ALA A 91 9.08 4.11 1.26
C ALA A 91 8.59 2.68 1.54
N ALA A 92 9.51 1.72 1.62
CA ALA A 92 9.21 0.32 1.93
C ALA A 92 10.06 -0.14 3.13
N ASP A 93 9.60 -1.20 3.80
CA ASP A 93 10.26 -1.80 4.97
C ASP A 93 10.61 -0.80 6.08
N VAL A 94 9.71 0.16 6.32
CA VAL A 94 9.90 1.21 7.32
C VAL A 94 9.71 0.67 8.73
N PHE A 95 10.58 1.10 9.63
CA PHE A 95 10.51 0.85 11.06
C PHE A 95 10.42 2.17 11.83
N VAL A 96 9.76 2.13 12.98
CA VAL A 96 9.73 3.24 13.94
C VAL A 96 10.16 2.71 15.30
N ILE A 97 11.02 3.44 15.99
CA ILE A 97 11.41 3.14 17.37
C ILE A 97 10.98 4.28 18.30
N GLU A 98 10.43 3.92 19.45
CA GLU A 98 10.30 4.81 20.59
C GLU A 98 11.49 4.57 21.52
N GLN A 99 12.32 5.60 21.74
CA GLN A 99 13.63 5.44 22.35
C GLN A 99 13.61 5.12 23.85
N VAL A 100 12.61 5.58 24.61
CA VAL A 100 12.63 5.48 26.08
C VAL A 100 12.24 4.08 26.55
N ALA A 101 11.18 3.52 25.99
CA ALA A 101 10.75 2.15 26.24
C ALA A 101 11.46 1.13 25.32
N GLY A 102 12.19 1.60 24.30
CA GLY A 102 12.91 0.76 23.35
C GLY A 102 11.97 -0.09 22.48
N GLN A 103 10.72 0.34 22.30
CA GLN A 103 9.72 -0.38 21.52
C GLN A 103 9.89 -0.07 20.04
N GLN A 104 9.92 -1.11 19.21
CA GLN A 104 10.04 -1.01 17.76
C GLN A 104 8.76 -1.53 17.08
N VAL A 105 8.30 -0.80 16.07
CA VAL A 105 7.15 -1.16 15.23
C VAL A 105 7.58 -1.20 13.78
N GLN A 106 7.28 -2.29 13.09
CA GLN A 106 7.40 -2.38 11.63
C GLN A 106 6.08 -1.94 11.01
N ILE A 107 6.14 -0.91 10.16
CA ILE A 107 4.94 -0.32 9.54
C ILE A 107 4.78 -0.74 8.07
N GLY A 108 5.83 -1.32 7.47
CA GLY A 108 5.81 -1.80 6.10
C GLY A 108 6.09 -0.66 5.12
N SER A 109 5.14 -0.37 4.22
CA SER A 109 5.32 0.66 3.19
C SER A 109 4.42 1.87 3.39
N ILE A 110 4.97 3.07 3.21
CA ILE A 110 4.19 4.31 3.12
C ILE A 110 4.30 4.85 1.68
N PRO A 111 3.19 4.89 0.92
CA PRO A 111 3.20 5.50 -0.42
C PRO A 111 3.62 6.98 -0.37
N ALA A 112 4.06 7.51 -1.52
CA ALA A 112 4.41 8.92 -1.64
C ALA A 112 3.25 9.83 -1.23
N SER A 113 3.55 10.89 -0.46
CA SER A 113 2.58 11.87 0.02
C SER A 113 1.41 11.27 0.82
N GLN A 114 1.64 10.18 1.54
CA GLN A 114 0.65 9.53 2.40
C GLN A 114 1.13 9.47 3.86
N SER A 115 0.20 9.16 4.76
CA SER A 115 0.45 9.04 6.20
C SER A 115 -0.07 7.72 6.76
N MET A 116 0.50 7.28 7.87
CA MET A 116 0.06 6.12 8.64
C MET A 116 0.00 6.46 10.13
N GLU A 117 -1.07 6.06 10.81
CA GLU A 117 -1.15 6.10 12.27
C GLU A 117 -0.59 4.81 12.86
N ILE A 118 0.26 4.94 13.88
CA ILE A 118 0.78 3.81 14.66
C ILE A 118 0.45 3.96 16.13
N GLN A 119 0.42 2.84 16.83
CA GLN A 119 0.17 2.77 18.26
C GLN A 119 1.30 1.97 18.93
N ILE A 120 1.89 2.53 19.99
CA ILE A 120 2.95 1.91 20.78
C ILE A 120 2.48 1.86 22.23
N MET A 121 2.33 0.66 22.78
CA MET A 121 1.92 0.45 24.17
C MET A 121 3.06 0.78 25.12
N LEU A 122 2.73 1.44 26.23
CA LEU A 122 3.67 1.97 27.21
C LEU A 122 3.20 1.74 28.63
N ASN A 123 4.14 1.83 29.56
CA ASN A 123 3.92 1.74 31.01
C ASN A 123 4.12 3.09 31.74
N LEU A 124 4.55 4.15 31.04
CA LEU A 124 4.77 5.47 31.62
C LEU A 124 3.59 6.40 31.34
N ALA A 125 3.14 7.08 32.40
CA ALA A 125 1.99 7.98 32.36
C ALA A 125 2.32 9.41 31.91
N SER A 126 3.59 9.77 31.77
CA SER A 126 4.08 11.09 31.37
C SER A 126 5.58 11.03 31.12
N GLY A 127 6.13 12.01 30.42
CA GLY A 127 7.57 12.14 30.22
C GLY A 127 7.92 12.62 28.82
N SER A 128 9.22 12.60 28.50
CA SER A 128 9.68 12.86 27.13
C SER A 128 9.68 11.56 26.35
N TYR A 129 9.02 11.57 25.19
CA TYR A 129 9.04 10.46 24.23
C TYR A 129 9.77 10.93 22.97
N THR A 130 10.69 10.12 22.48
CA THR A 130 11.38 10.40 21.22
C THR A 130 11.10 9.26 20.26
N LEU A 131 10.47 9.58 19.14
CA LEU A 131 10.22 8.64 18.05
C LEU A 131 11.22 8.92 16.94
N ILE A 132 11.74 7.83 16.37
CA ILE A 132 12.63 7.87 15.20
C ILE A 132 12.05 6.94 14.16
N VAL A 133 11.69 7.49 13.00
CA VAL A 133 11.39 6.70 11.80
C VAL A 133 12.70 6.36 11.08
N ASP A 134 12.76 5.15 10.54
CA ASP A 134 13.98 4.56 9.96
C ASP A 134 15.27 4.78 10.78
N PRO A 135 15.33 4.28 12.03
CA PRO A 135 16.47 4.52 12.92
C PRO A 135 17.78 3.88 12.43
N LEU A 136 17.72 2.98 11.45
CA LEU A 136 18.88 2.31 10.88
C LEU A 136 19.34 2.95 9.56
N ASN A 137 18.62 3.96 9.06
CA ASN A 137 18.91 4.65 7.80
C ASN A 137 19.06 3.65 6.64
N VAL A 138 18.04 2.79 6.48
CA VAL A 138 17.98 1.76 5.42
C VAL A 138 17.26 2.29 4.19
N VAL A 139 16.28 3.18 4.39
CA VAL A 139 15.55 3.87 3.34
C VAL A 139 16.33 5.13 2.98
N THR A 140 16.75 5.28 1.73
CA THR A 140 17.41 6.53 1.30
C THR A 140 16.36 7.61 1.07
N GLU A 141 16.48 8.72 1.78
CA GLU A 141 15.48 9.79 1.84
C GLU A 141 16.00 11.10 1.23
N SER A 142 15.09 12.06 1.02
CA SER A 142 15.50 13.42 0.61
C SER A 142 16.11 14.25 1.73
N ASP A 143 15.74 13.98 2.98
CA ASP A 143 16.33 14.58 4.18
C ASP A 143 16.40 13.55 5.31
N GLU A 144 17.60 13.12 5.67
CA GLU A 144 17.81 12.15 6.75
C GLU A 144 17.72 12.77 8.16
N ASN A 145 17.58 14.11 8.24
CA ASN A 145 17.67 14.84 9.52
C ASN A 145 16.30 15.16 10.13
N ASN A 146 15.20 14.84 9.45
CA ASN A 146 13.83 15.12 9.90
C ASN A 146 13.10 13.86 10.42
N ASN A 147 13.82 12.73 10.53
CA ASN A 147 13.30 11.44 10.99
C ASN A 147 13.00 11.38 12.50
N VAL A 148 13.39 12.39 13.27
CA VAL A 148 13.33 12.39 14.73
C VAL A 148 12.31 13.41 15.24
N TYR A 149 11.44 12.99 16.15
CA TYR A 149 10.50 13.87 16.84
C TYR A 149 10.47 13.59 18.34
N SER A 150 10.56 14.66 19.14
CA SER A 150 10.48 14.59 20.60
C SER A 150 9.23 15.29 21.11
N TYR A 151 8.51 14.61 22.00
CA TYR A 151 7.27 15.07 22.61
C TYR A 151 7.34 14.99 24.13
N LEU A 152 7.12 16.13 24.80
CA LEU A 152 6.96 16.16 26.25
C LEU A 152 5.48 15.95 26.60
N ALA A 153 5.13 14.73 27.00
CA ALA A 153 3.76 14.37 27.30
C ALA A 153 3.38 14.70 28.75
N PRO A 154 2.26 15.43 28.96
CA PRO A 154 1.62 15.50 30.27
C PRO A 154 0.91 14.19 30.59
N THR A 155 0.53 14.00 31.86
CA THR A 155 -0.34 12.89 32.24
C THR A 155 -1.73 13.03 31.62
N PRO A 156 -2.21 12.06 30.84
CA PRO A 156 -3.55 12.11 30.25
C PRO A 156 -4.63 12.08 31.34
N THR A 157 -5.73 12.80 31.11
CA THR A 157 -6.91 12.71 31.98
C THR A 157 -7.54 11.31 31.84
N PRO A 158 -7.69 10.54 32.93
CA PRO A 158 -8.29 9.21 32.87
C PRO A 158 -9.75 9.22 32.41
N PRO A 159 -10.22 8.19 31.70
CA PRO A 159 -11.65 7.99 31.48
C PRO A 159 -12.36 7.68 32.82
N ALA A 160 -13.67 7.90 32.89
CA ALA A 160 -14.43 7.61 34.12
C ALA A 160 -14.52 6.09 34.37
N ILE A 161 -14.26 5.64 35.61
CA ILE A 161 -14.48 4.24 36.03
C ILE A 161 -15.96 4.02 36.39
N CYS A 162 -16.51 2.87 35.99
CA CYS A 162 -17.87 2.48 36.38
C CYS A 162 -17.96 2.20 37.89
N THR A 163 -18.97 2.75 38.56
CA THR A 163 -19.29 2.39 39.95
C THR A 163 -19.95 1.01 39.99
N PRO A 164 -19.62 0.17 40.99
CA PRO A 164 -20.25 -1.15 41.18
C PRO A 164 -21.75 -1.06 41.52
#